data_AF-A0A3S0B3B1-F1
#
_entry.id   AF-A0A3S0B3B1-F1
#
_cell.length_a   1.000
_cell.length_b   1.000
_cell.length_c   1.000
_cell.angle_alpha   90.00
_cell.angle_beta   90.00
_cell.angle_gamma   90.00
#
_symmetry.space_group_name_H-M   'P 1'
#
loop_
_entity.id
_entity.type
_entity.pdbx_description
1 polymer ?
#
loop_
_entity_poly.entity_id
_entity_poly.type
_entity_poly.pdbx_seq_one_letter_code
_entity_poly.pdbx_strand_id
1 'polypeptide(L)'
;MLSPRKQSGMSLIELLITLAIVGIVLMAGAGSFATWVGNTQIRTVAEAQQAGLRFARNEAMKRNTPVQIQFDADYRGWTITDV
;
A
#
# COMPACT_ATOMS: atom_id res chain seq x y z
N MET A 1 -14.21 11.68 -53.24
CA MET A 1 -13.05 10.77 -53.33
C MET A 1 -12.19 10.97 -52.09
N LEU A 2 -12.10 9.98 -51.20
CA LEU A 2 -11.25 10.07 -50.01
C LEU A 2 -9.88 9.49 -50.36
N SER A 3 -8.84 10.33 -50.39
CA SER A 3 -7.48 9.87 -50.63
C SER A 3 -7.02 8.99 -49.46
N PRO A 4 -6.45 7.81 -49.70
CA PRO A 4 -5.93 6.97 -48.64
C PRO A 4 -4.75 7.67 -47.97
N ARG A 5 -4.85 7.86 -46.64
CA ARG A 5 -3.74 8.36 -45.82
C ARG A 5 -2.61 7.32 -45.85
N LYS A 6 -1.42 7.71 -46.31
CA LYS A 6 -0.21 6.88 -46.14
C LYS A 6 0.07 6.72 -44.65
N GLN A 7 0.08 5.50 -44.16
CA GLN A 7 0.59 5.17 -42.84
C GLN A 7 2.11 5.35 -42.85
N SER A 8 2.63 6.28 -42.04
CA SER A 8 4.06 6.37 -41.74
C SER A 8 4.39 5.44 -40.58
N GLY A 9 5.40 4.58 -40.74
CA GLY A 9 5.95 3.77 -39.65
C GLY A 9 6.81 4.60 -38.70
N MET A 10 7.26 3.98 -37.61
CA MET A 10 8.21 4.58 -36.66
C MET A 10 9.64 4.45 -37.18
N SER A 11 10.43 5.50 -37.07
CA SER A 11 11.86 5.47 -37.39
C SER A 11 12.67 4.74 -36.31
N LEU A 12 13.86 4.26 -36.69
CA LEU A 12 14.79 3.61 -35.75
C LEU A 12 15.14 4.55 -34.57
N ILE A 13 15.35 5.83 -34.84
CA ILE A 13 15.72 6.81 -33.81
C ILE A 13 14.56 7.09 -32.85
N GLU A 14 13.32 7.17 -33.34
CA GLU A 14 12.14 7.31 -32.49
C GLU A 14 11.99 6.10 -31.55
N LEU A 15 12.25 4.89 -32.06
CA LEU A 15 12.18 3.67 -31.25
C LEU A 15 13.26 3.66 -30.15
N LEU A 16 14.49 4.06 -30.49
CA LEU A 16 15.58 4.17 -29.53
C LEU A 16 15.30 5.23 -28.44
N ILE A 17 14.79 6.39 -28.83
CA ILE A 17 14.40 7.45 -27.88
C ILE A 17 13.26 6.96 -26.98
N THR A 18 12.25 6.30 -27.54
CA THR A 18 11.11 5.75 -26.77
C THR A 18 11.60 4.73 -25.74
N LEU A 19 12.48 3.81 -26.12
CA LEU A 19 13.07 2.84 -25.20
C LEU A 19 13.92 3.51 -24.11
N ALA A 20 14.69 4.53 -24.46
CA ALA A 20 15.47 5.30 -23.48
C ALA A 20 14.56 5.97 -22.45
N ILE A 21 13.48 6.63 -22.89
CA ILE A 21 12.50 7.28 -22.00
C ILE A 21 11.83 6.24 -21.09
N VAL A 22 11.37 5.12 -21.65
CA VAL A 22 10.76 4.04 -20.87
C VAL A 22 11.74 3.52 -19.81
N GLY A 23 13.01 3.28 -20.17
CA GLY A 23 14.04 2.86 -19.24
C GLY A 23 14.26 3.85 -18.08
N ILE A 24 14.33 5.15 -18.39
CA ILE A 24 14.48 6.21 -17.38
C ILE A 24 13.28 6.23 -16.43
N VAL A 25 12.05 6.17 -16.96
CA VAL A 25 10.83 6.18 -16.15
C VAL A 25 10.75 4.97 -15.23
N LEU A 26 11.10 3.77 -15.73
CA LEU A 26 11.10 2.55 -14.93
C LEU A 26 12.12 2.63 -13.78
N MET A 27 13.33 3.12 -14.05
CA MET A 27 14.36 3.29 -13.00
C MET A 27 13.94 4.32 -11.96
N ALA A 28 13.33 5.44 -12.37
CA ALA A 28 12.85 6.47 -11.46
C ALA A 28 11.65 5.98 -10.61
N GLY A 29 10.78 5.13 -11.17
CA GLY A 29 9.58 4.63 -10.49
C GLY A 29 9.79 3.42 -9.57
N ALA A 30 10.84 2.62 -9.78
CA ALA A 30 11.02 1.36 -9.07
C ALA A 30 11.16 1.55 -7.54
N GLY A 31 11.94 2.54 -7.10
CA GLY A 31 12.15 2.79 -5.67
C GLY A 31 10.91 3.30 -4.94
N SER A 32 10.03 4.05 -5.62
CA SER A 32 8.84 4.65 -4.98
C SER A 32 7.80 3.60 -4.61
N PHE A 33 7.70 2.51 -5.38
CA PHE A 33 6.77 1.42 -5.11
C PHE A 33 7.10 0.68 -3.80
N ALA A 34 8.38 0.37 -3.55
CA ALA A 34 8.81 -0.31 -2.32
C ALA A 34 8.49 0.54 -1.07
N THR A 35 8.77 1.85 -1.13
CA THR A 35 8.45 2.80 -0.05
C THR A 35 6.93 2.89 0.17
N TRP A 36 6.15 2.95 -0.92
CA TRP A 36 4.69 2.98 -0.82
C TRP A 36 4.12 1.71 -0.16
N VAL A 37 4.63 0.54 -0.53
CA VAL A 37 4.24 -0.74 0.10
C VAL A 37 4.58 -0.73 1.59
N GLY A 38 5.80 -0.33 1.96
CA GLY A 38 6.21 -0.23 3.36
C GLY A 38 5.31 0.71 4.18
N ASN A 39 5.04 1.91 3.66
CA ASN A 39 4.15 2.87 4.31
C ASN A 39 2.71 2.33 4.47
N THR A 40 2.21 1.61 3.46
CA THR A 40 0.89 0.99 3.50
C THR A 40 0.81 -0.10 4.57
N GLN A 41 1.86 -0.91 4.72
CA GLN A 41 1.93 -1.92 5.78
C GLN A 41 1.94 -1.28 7.17
N ILE A 42 2.75 -0.24 7.39
CA ILE A 42 2.80 0.51 8.66
C ILE A 42 1.42 1.08 9.01
N ARG A 43 0.76 1.71 8.03
CA ARG A 43 -0.58 2.28 8.23
C ARG A 43 -1.61 1.20 8.58
N THR A 44 -1.58 0.07 7.87
CA THR A 44 -2.50 -1.05 8.11
C THR A 44 -2.34 -1.61 9.52
N VAL A 45 -1.10 -1.80 9.97
CA VAL A 45 -0.82 -2.25 11.35
C VAL A 45 -1.32 -1.21 12.35
N ALA A 46 -1.00 0.07 12.16
CA ALA A 46 -1.45 1.13 13.06
C ALA A 46 -2.99 1.21 13.17
N GLU A 47 -3.70 1.05 12.06
CA GLU A 47 -5.17 1.04 12.03
C GLU A 47 -5.75 -0.18 12.77
N ALA A 48 -5.18 -1.38 12.56
CA ALA A 48 -5.57 -2.59 13.27
C ALA A 48 -5.37 -2.45 14.80
N GLN A 49 -4.24 -1.85 15.21
CA GLN A 49 -3.94 -1.62 16.62
C GLN A 49 -4.88 -0.61 17.27
N GLN A 50 -5.16 0.51 16.59
CA GLN A 50 -6.14 1.48 17.07
C GLN A 50 -7.53 0.87 17.19
N ALA A 51 -7.93 0.01 16.24
CA ALA A 51 -9.21 -0.70 16.32
C ALA A 51 -9.28 -1.62 17.56
N GLY A 52 -8.20 -2.35 17.86
CA GLY A 52 -8.11 -3.19 19.05
C GLY A 52 -8.21 -2.41 20.35
N LEU A 53 -7.48 -1.32 20.48
CA LEU A 53 -7.55 -0.46 21.67
C LEU A 53 -8.97 0.13 21.87
N ARG A 54 -9.62 0.57 20.78
CA ARG A 54 -11.01 1.07 20.84
C ARG A 54 -11.98 -0.03 21.26
N PHE A 55 -11.80 -1.24 20.72
CA PHE A 55 -12.64 -2.38 21.07
C PHE A 55 -12.44 -2.79 22.54
N ALA A 56 -11.20 -2.91 23.02
CA ALA A 56 -10.89 -3.19 24.42
C ALA A 56 -11.48 -2.14 25.37
N ARG A 57 -11.35 -0.85 25.04
CA ARG A 57 -11.97 0.23 25.81
C ARG A 57 -13.49 0.08 25.88
N ASN A 58 -14.13 -0.18 24.75
CA ASN A 58 -15.58 -0.36 24.69
C ASN A 58 -16.03 -1.58 25.52
N GLU A 59 -15.28 -2.68 25.47
CA GLU A 59 -15.60 -3.88 26.24
C GLU A 59 -15.42 -3.66 27.74
N ALA A 60 -14.36 -2.97 28.17
CA ALA A 60 -14.15 -2.58 29.57
C ALA A 60 -15.30 -1.70 30.09
N MET A 61 -15.72 -0.71 29.30
CA MET A 61 -16.85 0.15 29.66
C MET A 61 -18.17 -0.62 29.71
N LYS A 62 -18.39 -1.53 28.76
CA LYS A 62 -19.62 -2.35 28.67
C LYS A 62 -19.73 -3.31 29.85
N ARG A 63 -18.63 -3.92 30.27
CA ARG A 63 -18.58 -4.87 31.39
C ARG A 63 -18.39 -4.19 32.75
N ASN A 64 -17.98 -2.93 32.75
CA ASN A 64 -17.55 -2.19 33.93
C ASN A 64 -16.44 -2.93 34.72
N THR A 65 -15.56 -3.62 33.97
CA THR A 65 -14.41 -4.36 34.50
C THR A 65 -13.16 -3.96 33.72
N PRO A 66 -11.98 -3.99 34.34
CA PRO A 66 -10.74 -3.85 33.58
C PRO A 66 -10.59 -5.05 32.64
N VAL A 67 -10.02 -4.81 31.46
CA VAL A 67 -9.69 -5.83 30.47
C VAL A 67 -8.27 -5.61 29.99
N GLN A 68 -7.58 -6.68 29.64
CA GLN A 68 -6.24 -6.63 29.08
C GLN A 68 -6.29 -6.91 27.58
N ILE A 69 -5.59 -6.08 26.81
CA ILE A 69 -5.31 -6.35 25.40
C ILE A 69 -3.92 -6.96 25.29
N GLN A 70 -3.80 -8.02 24.49
CA GLN A 70 -2.53 -8.66 24.20
C GLN A 70 -2.29 -8.67 22.70
N PHE A 71 -1.15 -8.11 22.29
CA PHE A 71 -0.73 -8.06 20.91
C PHE A 71 0.05 -9.31 20.52
N ASP A 72 -0.17 -9.80 19.31
CA ASP A 72 0.64 -10.88 18.75
C ASP A 72 2.08 -10.39 18.51
N ALA A 73 3.03 -11.34 18.44
CA ALA A 73 4.45 -11.02 18.28
C ALA A 73 4.77 -10.23 16.99
N ASP A 74 3.99 -10.40 15.92
CA ASP A 74 4.13 -9.65 14.67
C ASP A 74 3.25 -8.38 14.62
N TYR A 75 2.59 -8.02 15.74
CA TYR A 75 1.74 -6.84 15.86
C TYR A 75 0.65 -6.73 14.77
N ARG A 76 0.25 -7.83 14.17
CA ARG A 76 -0.82 -7.87 13.15
C ARG A 76 -2.19 -8.22 13.71
N GLY A 77 -2.22 -8.74 14.93
CA GLY A 77 -3.42 -9.16 15.62
C GLY A 77 -3.38 -8.79 17.09
N TRP A 78 -4.54 -8.94 17.72
CA TRP A 78 -4.74 -8.73 19.13
C TRP A 78 -5.85 -9.63 19.65
N THR A 79 -5.73 -9.98 20.92
CA THR A 79 -6.75 -10.70 21.68
C THR A 79 -7.05 -9.93 22.96
N ILE A 80 -8.23 -10.19 23.53
CA ILE A 80 -8.65 -9.59 24.79
C ILE A 80 -8.92 -10.67 25.79
N THR A 81 -8.38 -10.46 26.98
CA THR A 81 -8.58 -11.32 28.14
C THR A 81 -9.08 -10.48 29.30
N ASP A 82 -9.94 -11.07 30.13
CA ASP A 82 -10.22 -10.50 31.45
C ASP A 82 -8.93 -10.59 32.30
N VAL A 83 -8.70 -9.61 33.18
CA VAL A 83 -7.54 -9.58 34.10
C VAL A 83 -7.67 -10.58 35.25
#